data_AF-A0AAD2WE91-F1
#
_entry.id   AF-A0AAD2WE91-F1
#
_cell.length_a   1.000
_cell.length_b   1.000
_cell.length_c   1.000
_cell.angle_alpha   90.00
_cell.angle_beta   90.00
_cell.angle_gamma   90.00
#
_symmetry.space_group_name_H-M   'P 1'
#
loop_
_entity.id
_entity.type
_entity.pdbx_description
1 polymer ?
#
loop_
_entity_poly.entity_id
_entity_poly.type
_entity_poly.pdbx_seq_one_letter_code
_entity_poly.pdbx_strand_id
1 'polypeptide(L)'
;MLPQDAKRKPDSYSYPNGMLNSGYIAGVLRLNDPVKGICYIQQTRAENHMLPIHYDPKKSPIPKDIKEWDLIMAFVHTDGAIEGDNRIARVKSIRFEAPNLMHLGGRFRDDFMRKWDVAVHAAAKDSGTPDSVAQLESLPSAGTEDRLNSFDWKAMDLNKNASNQIRIAGFIQAKSLERNRKHPVDGTPINDRLVVLIRQSKDTDACIPVRWYGRNLQPLSEKLARGMPIIVNGEFRMDVKAISLPDGETGIAEVSKIPFIQAKDMPGPVLPDSGHIKIVPSWAAELFKGHGTQAPQPKQGDAERSAMFASAFGSDSASTPATPGEQQDA
;
A
#
# COMPACT_ATOMS: atom_id res chain seq x y z
N MET A 1 4.99 -0.88 26.34
CA MET A 1 3.97 -1.94 26.54
C MET A 1 2.67 -1.44 25.95
N LEU A 2 2.08 -2.14 24.98
CA LEU A 2 0.75 -1.78 24.47
C LEU A 2 -0.29 -2.44 25.38
N PRO A 3 -1.21 -1.68 26.01
CA PRO A 3 -2.20 -2.23 26.92
C PRO A 3 -3.23 -3.08 26.18
N GLN A 4 -3.78 -4.07 26.89
CA GLN A 4 -4.70 -5.10 26.39
C GLN A 4 -5.94 -4.57 25.64
N ASP A 5 -6.25 -3.27 25.72
CA ASP A 5 -7.31 -2.61 24.96
C ASP A 5 -7.10 -2.66 23.44
N ALA A 6 -5.84 -2.75 22.99
CA ALA A 6 -5.49 -2.89 21.58
C ALA A 6 -5.95 -4.24 20.99
N LYS A 7 -6.24 -5.28 21.79
CA LYS A 7 -6.80 -6.54 21.28
C LYS A 7 -8.30 -6.47 21.02
N ARG A 8 -9.02 -5.47 21.55
CA ARG A 8 -10.49 -5.37 21.47
C ARG A 8 -11.00 -4.34 20.45
N LYS A 9 -10.16 -3.40 19.99
CA LYS A 9 -10.50 -2.41 18.96
C LYS A 9 -9.71 -2.66 17.68
N PRO A 10 -10.31 -3.22 16.62
CA PRO A 10 -9.68 -3.37 15.30
C PRO A 10 -9.16 -2.03 14.75
N ASP A 11 -9.86 -0.96 15.10
CA ASP A 11 -9.50 0.45 14.93
C ASP A 11 -8.15 0.89 15.48
N SER A 12 -7.50 0.12 16.36
CA SER A 12 -6.20 0.47 16.93
C SER A 12 -5.02 0.00 16.08
N TYR A 13 -5.20 -1.05 15.27
CA TYR A 13 -4.15 -1.55 14.39
C TYR A 13 -4.05 -0.72 13.12
N SER A 14 -5.15 -0.25 12.56
CA SER A 14 -5.15 0.43 11.26
C SER A 14 -4.53 1.84 11.26
N TYR A 15 -4.21 2.42 12.43
CA TYR A 15 -3.83 3.84 12.55
C TYR A 15 -2.50 4.06 13.29
N PRO A 16 -1.35 3.61 12.74
CA PRO A 16 -0.06 4.02 13.30
C PRO A 16 0.05 5.54 13.29
N ASN A 17 0.44 6.11 14.43
CA ASN A 17 0.53 7.56 14.65
C ASN A 17 -0.78 8.33 14.36
N GLY A 18 -1.94 7.66 14.48
CA GLY A 18 -3.25 8.29 14.25
C GLY A 18 -3.63 8.46 12.78
N MET A 19 -2.87 7.90 11.84
CA MET A 19 -3.15 7.98 10.39
C MET A 19 -3.36 6.59 9.81
N LEU A 20 -4.36 6.43 8.94
CA LEU A 20 -4.68 5.15 8.32
C LEU A 20 -3.46 4.57 7.62
N ASN A 21 -3.08 3.37 7.97
CA ASN A 21 -2.07 2.55 7.32
C ASN A 21 -2.49 1.11 7.53
N SER A 22 -3.10 0.55 6.52
CA SER A 22 -3.49 -0.86 6.52
C SER A 22 -3.21 -1.43 5.15
N GLY A 23 -2.81 -2.67 5.11
CA GLY A 23 -2.91 -3.44 3.89
C GLY A 23 -3.03 -4.91 4.19
N TYR A 24 -3.29 -5.66 3.13
CA TYR A 24 -3.03 -7.08 3.13
C TYR A 24 -2.37 -7.49 1.83
N ILE A 25 -1.53 -8.51 1.94
CA ILE A 25 -0.81 -9.10 0.83
C ILE A 25 -1.02 -10.62 0.94
N ALA A 26 -1.60 -11.21 -0.08
CA ALA A 26 -1.88 -12.63 -0.14
C ALA A 26 -1.15 -13.29 -1.32
N GLY A 27 -0.62 -14.48 -1.09
CA GLY A 27 0.09 -15.22 -2.12
C GLY A 27 0.85 -16.41 -1.54
N VAL A 28 1.86 -16.88 -2.24
CA VAL A 28 2.63 -18.05 -1.82
C VAL A 28 3.75 -17.64 -0.87
N LEU A 29 3.85 -18.31 0.28
CA LEU A 29 4.93 -18.12 1.25
C LEU A 29 6.25 -18.65 0.68
N ARG A 30 7.29 -17.81 0.71
CA ARG A 30 8.64 -18.14 0.24
C ARG A 30 9.69 -17.71 1.26
N LEU A 31 10.79 -18.46 1.34
CA LEU A 31 12.04 -18.09 2.02
C LEU A 31 11.82 -17.47 3.41
N ASN A 32 11.13 -18.22 4.28
CA ASN A 32 10.88 -17.77 5.64
C ASN A 32 12.17 -17.83 6.49
N ASP A 33 12.64 -16.69 6.99
CA ASP A 33 13.77 -16.57 7.91
C ASP A 33 13.29 -15.94 9.25
N PRO A 34 12.93 -16.79 10.24
CA PRO A 34 12.52 -16.33 11.56
C PRO A 34 13.64 -15.63 12.35
N VAL A 35 14.92 -15.88 12.04
CA VAL A 35 16.04 -15.24 12.75
C VAL A 35 16.15 -13.78 12.36
N LYS A 36 16.01 -13.50 11.06
CA LYS A 36 16.00 -12.13 10.53
C LYS A 36 14.63 -11.46 10.60
N GLY A 37 13.57 -12.23 10.90
CA GLY A 37 12.19 -11.73 10.94
C GLY A 37 11.73 -11.25 9.57
N ILE A 38 12.02 -12.01 8.52
CA ILE A 38 11.62 -11.69 7.15
C ILE A 38 11.11 -12.94 6.45
N CYS A 39 10.05 -12.79 5.67
CA CYS A 39 9.60 -13.79 4.72
C CYS A 39 9.23 -13.10 3.40
N TYR A 40 8.95 -13.88 2.37
CA TYR A 40 8.54 -13.35 1.08
C TYR A 40 7.17 -13.88 0.70
N ILE A 41 6.36 -13.03 0.07
CA ILE A 41 5.10 -13.43 -0.54
C ILE A 41 5.22 -13.28 -2.05
N GLN A 42 4.98 -14.38 -2.75
CA GLN A 42 5.04 -14.42 -4.20
C GLN A 42 3.64 -14.36 -4.80
N GLN A 43 3.46 -13.50 -5.81
CA GLN A 43 2.20 -13.30 -6.55
C GLN A 43 2.35 -13.50 -8.06
N THR A 44 3.58 -13.72 -8.54
CA THR A 44 3.93 -13.92 -9.95
C THR A 44 4.94 -15.05 -10.03
N ARG A 45 5.02 -15.78 -11.15
CA ARG A 45 6.04 -16.83 -11.36
C ARG A 45 7.50 -16.34 -11.28
N ALA A 46 7.76 -15.05 -11.47
CA ALA A 46 9.09 -14.48 -11.38
C ALA A 46 9.59 -14.36 -9.92
N GLU A 47 10.69 -15.05 -9.58
CA GLU A 47 11.31 -14.99 -8.25
C GLU A 47 11.82 -13.58 -7.89
N ASN A 48 12.17 -12.77 -8.88
CA ASN A 48 12.64 -11.41 -8.67
C ASN A 48 11.57 -10.47 -8.11
N HIS A 49 10.29 -10.84 -8.25
CA HIS A 49 9.13 -10.05 -7.86
C HIS A 49 8.55 -10.45 -6.50
N MET A 50 9.20 -11.38 -5.80
CA MET A 50 8.86 -11.74 -4.44
C MET A 50 8.80 -10.50 -3.53
N LEU A 51 7.70 -10.36 -2.80
CA LEU A 51 7.42 -9.22 -1.93
C LEU A 51 8.01 -9.46 -0.54
N PRO A 52 9.01 -8.68 -0.08
CA PRO A 52 9.58 -8.85 1.25
C PRO A 52 8.61 -8.37 2.33
N ILE A 53 8.30 -9.23 3.29
CA ILE A 53 7.47 -8.93 4.46
C ILE A 53 8.31 -9.07 5.72
N HIS A 54 8.51 -7.96 6.44
CA HIS A 54 9.18 -7.99 7.74
C HIS A 54 8.18 -8.35 8.83
N TYR A 55 8.59 -9.10 9.85
CA TYR A 55 7.72 -9.46 10.95
C TYR A 55 8.52 -9.69 12.24
N ASP A 56 7.83 -9.68 13.38
CA ASP A 56 8.43 -10.02 14.67
C ASP A 56 7.95 -11.44 15.03
N PRO A 57 8.80 -12.47 14.97
CA PRO A 57 8.40 -13.87 15.21
C PRO A 57 7.75 -14.10 16.58
N LYS A 58 7.98 -13.21 17.55
CA LYS A 58 7.38 -13.30 18.89
C LYS A 58 5.98 -12.68 18.94
N LYS A 59 5.70 -11.69 18.09
CA LYS A 59 4.42 -10.94 18.11
C LYS A 59 3.48 -11.35 16.99
N SER A 60 4.01 -11.58 15.80
CA SER A 60 3.28 -11.94 14.59
C SER A 60 3.93 -13.17 13.92
N PRO A 61 4.02 -14.32 14.61
CA PRO A 61 4.54 -15.54 14.01
C PRO A 61 3.68 -15.98 12.82
N ILE A 62 4.33 -16.63 11.85
CA ILE A 62 3.63 -17.39 10.83
C ILE A 62 2.96 -18.60 11.51
N PRO A 63 1.69 -18.92 11.20
CA PRO A 63 1.00 -20.11 11.71
C PRO A 63 1.81 -21.39 11.46
N LYS A 64 1.88 -22.27 12.46
CA LYS A 64 2.76 -23.46 12.46
C LYS A 64 2.40 -24.50 11.39
N ASP A 65 1.15 -24.48 10.95
CA ASP A 65 0.57 -25.32 9.91
C ASP A 65 0.95 -24.88 8.49
N ILE A 66 1.35 -23.62 8.31
CA ILE A 66 1.74 -23.06 7.02
C ILE A 66 3.24 -23.28 6.81
N LYS A 67 3.60 -23.87 5.66
CA LYS A 67 4.97 -24.13 5.23
C LYS A 67 5.32 -23.29 4.01
N GLU A 68 6.60 -23.30 3.65
CA GLU A 68 7.02 -22.74 2.37
C GLU A 68 6.26 -23.42 1.23
N TRP A 69 5.88 -22.63 0.23
CA TRP A 69 4.99 -22.98 -0.89
C TRP A 69 3.49 -23.02 -0.58
N ASP A 70 3.08 -22.87 0.68
CA ASP A 70 1.66 -22.73 1.00
C ASP A 70 1.18 -21.31 0.72
N LEU A 71 -0.12 -21.17 0.49
CA LEU A 71 -0.77 -19.86 0.41
C LEU A 71 -0.80 -19.24 1.82
N ILE A 72 -0.60 -17.93 1.89
CA ILE A 72 -0.63 -17.14 3.13
C ILE A 72 -1.21 -15.76 2.87
N MET A 73 -1.85 -15.18 3.88
CA MET A 73 -2.25 -13.77 3.88
C MET A 73 -1.54 -13.03 5.01
N ALA A 74 -0.87 -11.93 4.69
CA ALA A 74 -0.24 -11.04 5.66
C ALA A 74 -1.02 -9.73 5.74
N PHE A 75 -1.44 -9.35 6.96
CA PHE A 75 -1.94 -8.01 7.25
C PHE A 75 -0.77 -7.13 7.64
N VAL A 76 -0.62 -5.98 6.99
CA VAL A 76 0.61 -5.21 7.04
C VAL A 76 0.40 -3.72 7.34
N HIS A 77 1.43 -3.13 7.92
CA HIS A 77 1.73 -1.70 7.88
C HIS A 77 2.80 -1.42 6.85
N THR A 78 2.78 -0.22 6.29
CA THR A 78 3.82 0.24 5.36
C THR A 78 4.61 1.37 6.00
N ASP A 79 5.91 1.21 6.14
CA ASP A 79 6.83 2.25 6.57
C ASP A 79 7.69 2.71 5.39
N GLY A 80 8.16 3.95 5.40
CA GLY A 80 9.25 4.38 4.52
C GLY A 80 10.60 3.97 5.10
N ALA A 81 11.57 3.74 4.22
CA ALA A 81 12.97 3.63 4.61
C ALA A 81 13.88 4.16 3.50
N ILE A 82 15.13 4.42 3.86
CA ILE A 82 16.21 4.74 2.92
C ILE A 82 17.11 3.52 2.82
N GLU A 83 17.38 3.08 1.60
CA GLU A 83 18.34 2.02 1.29
C GLU A 83 19.25 2.50 0.16
N GLY A 84 20.52 2.75 0.51
CA GLY A 84 21.44 3.50 -0.34
C GLY A 84 20.88 4.89 -0.66
N ASP A 85 20.80 5.22 -1.95
CA ASP A 85 20.24 6.50 -2.43
C ASP A 85 18.72 6.44 -2.68
N ASN A 86 18.09 5.28 -2.46
CA ASN A 86 16.68 5.08 -2.80
C ASN A 86 15.78 5.18 -1.56
N ARG A 87 14.64 5.88 -1.73
CA ARG A 87 13.51 5.77 -0.81
C ARG A 87 12.66 4.55 -1.20
N ILE A 88 12.47 3.66 -0.24
CA ILE A 88 11.74 2.40 -0.41
C ILE A 88 10.52 2.32 0.51
N ALA A 89 9.53 1.53 0.11
CA ALA A 89 8.44 1.13 0.99
C ALA A 89 8.83 -0.18 1.67
N ARG A 90 8.72 -0.25 3.00
CA ARG A 90 8.91 -1.48 3.77
C ARG A 90 7.57 -1.90 4.34
N VAL A 91 7.18 -3.14 4.15
CA VAL A 91 5.94 -3.66 4.76
C VAL A 91 6.27 -4.52 5.98
N LYS A 92 5.52 -4.31 7.05
CA LYS A 92 5.65 -5.02 8.32
C LYS A 92 4.36 -5.73 8.67
N SER A 93 4.43 -7.04 8.87
CA SER A 93 3.30 -7.88 9.25
C SER A 93 2.85 -7.58 10.68
N ILE A 94 1.57 -7.25 10.79
CA ILE A 94 0.79 -7.20 12.03
C ILE A 94 0.39 -8.63 12.41
N ARG A 95 0.02 -9.44 11.42
CA ARG A 95 -0.49 -10.79 11.59
C ARG A 95 -0.46 -11.55 10.27
N PHE A 96 -0.23 -12.85 10.36
CA PHE A 96 -0.44 -13.79 9.26
C PHE A 96 -1.69 -14.62 9.51
N GLU A 97 -2.39 -14.97 8.45
CA GLU A 97 -3.50 -15.92 8.46
C GLU A 97 -3.32 -16.94 7.34
N ALA A 98 -3.80 -18.16 7.62
CA ALA A 98 -4.04 -19.14 6.57
C ALA A 98 -5.15 -18.59 5.67
N PRO A 99 -4.99 -18.65 4.34
CA PRO A 99 -6.04 -18.25 3.43
C PRO A 99 -7.18 -19.23 3.56
N ASN A 100 -8.30 -18.77 4.10
CA ASN A 100 -9.51 -19.55 4.10
C ASN A 100 -10.22 -19.34 2.75
N LEU A 101 -10.75 -20.41 2.15
CA LEU A 101 -11.66 -20.34 0.99
C LEU A 101 -12.80 -19.34 1.20
N MET A 102 -13.23 -19.20 2.45
CA MET A 102 -14.18 -18.17 2.85
C MET A 102 -13.66 -16.77 2.51
N HIS A 103 -12.38 -16.46 2.75
CA HIS A 103 -11.73 -15.16 2.46
C HIS A 103 -11.39 -14.95 0.98
N LEU A 104 -11.27 -16.03 0.22
CA LEU A 104 -10.79 -16.06 -1.16
C LEU A 104 -11.94 -16.37 -2.13
N GLY A 105 -12.84 -15.42 -2.33
CA GLY A 105 -13.92 -15.56 -3.31
C GLY A 105 -13.40 -15.72 -4.75
N GLY A 106 -14.26 -16.12 -5.70
CA GLY A 106 -13.87 -16.37 -7.09
C GLY A 106 -13.11 -15.20 -7.75
N ARG A 107 -13.48 -13.95 -7.44
CA ARG A 107 -12.78 -12.76 -7.95
C ARG A 107 -11.35 -12.60 -7.42
N PHE A 108 -11.09 -13.00 -6.17
CA PHE A 108 -9.73 -13.02 -5.63
C PHE A 108 -8.88 -14.03 -6.39
N ARG A 109 -9.42 -15.24 -6.60
CA ARG A 109 -8.74 -16.30 -7.35
C ARG A 109 -8.38 -15.81 -8.75
N ASP A 110 -9.35 -15.22 -9.45
CA ASP A 110 -9.13 -14.71 -10.80
C ASP A 110 -8.08 -13.59 -10.84
N ASP A 111 -8.06 -12.67 -9.85
CA ASP A 111 -7.01 -11.65 -9.72
C ASP A 111 -5.63 -12.26 -9.48
N PHE A 112 -5.54 -13.25 -8.57
CA PHE A 112 -4.31 -13.94 -8.24
C PHE A 112 -3.76 -14.72 -9.45
N MET A 113 -4.60 -15.53 -10.11
CA MET A 113 -4.20 -16.31 -11.30
C MET A 113 -3.76 -15.39 -12.43
N ARG A 114 -4.52 -14.31 -12.67
CA ARG A 114 -4.12 -13.28 -13.65
C ARG A 114 -2.74 -12.72 -13.37
N LYS A 115 -2.36 -12.49 -12.10
CA LYS A 115 -1.02 -12.03 -11.72
C LYS A 115 0.03 -13.14 -11.85
N TRP A 116 -0.33 -14.36 -11.47
CA TRP A 116 0.55 -15.53 -11.52
C TRP A 116 1.02 -15.83 -12.94
N ASP A 117 0.13 -15.71 -13.92
CA ASP A 117 0.39 -16.02 -15.33
C ASP A 117 1.15 -14.93 -16.10
N VAL A 118 1.38 -13.76 -15.50
CA VAL A 118 2.19 -12.72 -16.16
C VAL A 118 3.66 -13.12 -16.16
N ALA A 119 4.18 -13.47 -17.33
CA ALA A 119 5.62 -13.54 -17.58
C ALA A 119 6.20 -12.12 -17.54
N VAL A 120 6.94 -11.79 -16.48
CA VAL A 120 7.41 -10.42 -16.26
C VAL A 120 8.62 -10.08 -17.14
N HIS A 121 9.59 -11.00 -17.25
CA HIS A 121 10.78 -10.81 -18.08
C HIS A 121 11.37 -12.17 -18.46
N ALA A 122 11.84 -12.32 -19.71
CA ALA A 122 12.36 -13.60 -20.22
C ALA A 122 13.62 -14.11 -19.48
N ALA A 123 14.39 -13.20 -18.87
CA ALA A 123 15.59 -13.51 -18.08
C ALA A 123 15.33 -13.63 -16.56
N ALA A 124 14.06 -13.58 -16.11
CA ALA A 124 13.74 -13.79 -14.71
C ALA A 124 13.63 -15.29 -14.40
N LYS A 125 14.21 -15.73 -13.28
CA LYS A 125 14.06 -17.11 -12.80
C LYS A 125 12.58 -17.42 -12.52
N ASP A 126 12.05 -18.39 -13.25
CA ASP A 126 10.70 -18.93 -13.09
C ASP A 126 10.69 -19.94 -11.94
N SER A 127 9.80 -19.76 -10.97
CA SER A 127 9.62 -20.67 -9.84
C SER A 127 8.74 -21.88 -10.17
N GLY A 128 8.10 -21.91 -11.33
CA GLY A 128 7.03 -22.86 -11.66
C GLY A 128 5.73 -22.57 -10.89
N THR A 129 4.75 -23.47 -11.05
CA THR A 129 3.47 -23.43 -10.33
C THR A 129 3.48 -24.45 -9.20
N PRO A 130 3.43 -24.02 -7.93
CA PRO A 130 3.40 -24.95 -6.79
C PRO A 130 2.01 -25.57 -6.63
N ASP A 131 1.95 -26.69 -5.89
CA ASP A 131 0.71 -27.44 -5.63
C ASP A 131 -0.40 -26.57 -5.04
N SER A 132 -0.05 -25.62 -4.17
CA SER A 132 -1.03 -24.71 -3.55
C SER A 132 -1.73 -23.80 -4.56
N VAL A 133 -1.03 -23.40 -5.63
CA VAL A 133 -1.58 -22.60 -6.73
C VAL A 133 -2.37 -23.48 -7.69
N ALA A 134 -1.87 -24.68 -8.00
CA ALA A 134 -2.61 -25.65 -8.82
C ALA A 134 -3.95 -26.07 -8.17
N GLN A 135 -3.93 -26.29 -6.85
CA GLN A 135 -5.14 -26.55 -6.07
C GLN A 135 -6.10 -25.36 -6.13
N LEU A 136 -5.58 -24.14 -5.97
CA LEU A 136 -6.39 -22.91 -6.08
C LEU A 136 -7.07 -22.76 -7.45
N GLU A 137 -6.37 -23.12 -8.53
CA GLU A 137 -6.91 -23.12 -9.90
C GLU A 137 -8.03 -24.15 -10.10
N SER A 138 -7.87 -25.34 -9.50
CA SER A 138 -8.83 -26.45 -9.61
C SER A 138 -10.15 -26.23 -8.86
N LEU A 139 -10.22 -25.22 -7.98
CA LEU A 139 -11.41 -24.94 -7.19
C LEU A 139 -12.55 -24.41 -8.07
N PRO A 140 -13.78 -24.94 -7.93
CA PRO A 140 -14.91 -24.49 -8.73
C PRO A 140 -15.23 -23.01 -8.47
N SER A 141 -15.53 -22.27 -9.54
CA SER A 141 -16.05 -20.90 -9.49
C SER A 141 -17.50 -20.84 -9.01
N ALA A 142 -17.84 -21.53 -7.93
CA ALA A 142 -19.23 -21.66 -7.51
C ALA A 142 -19.55 -20.70 -6.37
N GLY A 143 -20.50 -19.81 -6.63
CA GLY A 143 -20.91 -18.75 -5.74
C GLY A 143 -21.69 -19.23 -4.53
N THR A 144 -21.33 -18.67 -3.39
CA THR A 144 -22.28 -18.14 -2.42
C THR A 144 -21.54 -17.03 -1.69
N GLU A 145 -21.84 -15.77 -1.99
CA GLU A 145 -21.22 -14.59 -1.35
C GLU A 145 -21.67 -14.41 0.11
N ASP A 146 -22.41 -15.37 0.66
CA ASP A 146 -22.96 -15.31 2.01
C ASP A 146 -22.18 -16.17 2.99
N ARG A 147 -21.08 -15.58 3.48
CA ARG A 147 -20.71 -15.53 4.90
C ARG A 147 -19.25 -15.12 5.02
N LEU A 148 -19.02 -13.87 5.39
CA LEU A 148 -17.69 -13.40 5.78
C LEU A 148 -17.78 -12.24 6.78
N ASN A 149 -17.98 -12.61 8.04
CA ASN A 149 -17.69 -11.77 9.20
C ASN A 149 -16.60 -12.44 10.04
N SER A 150 -15.43 -12.72 9.45
CA SER A 150 -14.23 -13.08 10.21
C SER A 150 -13.20 -11.97 10.05
N PHE A 151 -13.21 -11.07 11.04
CA PHE A 151 -12.37 -9.87 11.19
C PHE A 151 -12.79 -8.64 10.37
N ASP A 152 -12.45 -7.47 10.90
CA ASP A 152 -13.14 -6.17 10.73
C ASP A 152 -12.83 -5.47 9.40
N TRP A 153 -13.04 -6.14 8.25
CA TRP A 153 -12.82 -5.54 6.93
C TRP A 153 -13.72 -4.33 6.67
N LYS A 154 -14.86 -4.23 7.37
CA LYS A 154 -15.70 -3.03 7.34
C LYS A 154 -15.00 -1.83 8.00
N ALA A 155 -14.26 -2.04 9.09
CA ALA A 155 -13.49 -0.99 9.74
C ALA A 155 -12.26 -0.54 8.93
N MET A 156 -11.66 -1.46 8.15
CA MET A 156 -10.50 -1.13 7.30
C MET A 156 -10.87 -0.71 5.87
N ASP A 157 -12.12 -0.97 5.46
CA ASP A 157 -12.68 -0.71 4.13
C ASP A 157 -11.71 -1.19 3.01
N LEU A 158 -11.19 -2.40 3.21
CA LEU A 158 -10.31 -3.11 2.28
C LEU A 158 -11.15 -3.87 1.26
N ASN A 159 -10.75 -3.80 -0.01
CA ASN A 159 -11.37 -4.48 -1.15
C ASN A 159 -11.11 -5.97 -1.07
N LYS A 160 -12.12 -6.73 -0.65
CA LYS A 160 -12.11 -8.19 -0.50
C LYS A 160 -11.72 -9.01 -1.74
N ASN A 161 -11.65 -8.39 -2.92
CA ASN A 161 -11.39 -9.07 -4.19
C ASN A 161 -9.94 -8.94 -4.69
N ALA A 162 -9.07 -8.18 -4.00
CA ALA A 162 -7.69 -8.01 -4.43
C ALA A 162 -6.77 -9.04 -3.77
N SER A 163 -5.70 -9.47 -4.44
CA SER A 163 -4.63 -10.25 -3.78
C SER A 163 -3.60 -9.38 -3.06
N ASN A 164 -3.59 -8.08 -3.36
CA ASN A 164 -2.63 -7.11 -2.84
C ASN A 164 -3.36 -5.79 -2.71
N GLN A 165 -3.42 -5.24 -1.51
CA GLN A 165 -3.99 -3.92 -1.31
C GLN A 165 -3.37 -3.23 -0.11
N ILE A 166 -3.02 -1.97 -0.29
CA ILE A 166 -2.51 -1.08 0.73
C ILE A 166 -3.30 0.22 0.68
N ARG A 167 -3.76 0.67 1.84
CA ARG A 167 -4.47 1.93 2.07
C ARG A 167 -3.68 2.76 3.07
N ILE A 168 -3.23 3.93 2.64
CA ILE A 168 -2.40 4.82 3.44
C ILE A 168 -3.00 6.21 3.38
N ALA A 169 -3.23 6.84 4.53
CA ALA A 169 -3.52 8.25 4.66
C ALA A 169 -2.32 8.99 5.26
N GLY A 170 -2.07 10.22 4.85
CA GLY A 170 -1.00 11.01 5.44
C GLY A 170 -0.79 12.32 4.73
N PHE A 171 0.27 13.02 5.11
CA PHE A 171 0.58 14.33 4.55
C PHE A 171 1.64 14.21 3.47
N ILE A 172 1.45 14.93 2.36
CA ILE A 172 2.44 14.98 1.28
C ILE A 172 3.69 15.70 1.78
N GLN A 173 4.84 15.03 1.79
CA GLN A 173 6.14 15.62 2.14
C GLN A 173 6.79 16.27 0.91
N ALA A 174 6.82 15.53 -0.20
CA ALA A 174 7.43 15.96 -1.45
C ALA A 174 6.83 15.16 -2.62
N LYS A 175 6.99 15.69 -3.83
CA LYS A 175 6.60 15.02 -5.07
C LYS A 175 7.70 15.21 -6.13
N SER A 176 7.82 14.25 -7.03
CA SER A 176 8.70 14.33 -8.21
C SER A 176 7.97 13.74 -9.41
N LEU A 177 7.92 14.49 -10.51
CA LEU A 177 7.30 14.05 -11.76
C LEU A 177 8.39 13.80 -12.81
N GLU A 178 8.42 12.58 -13.32
CA GLU A 178 9.26 12.17 -14.44
C GLU A 178 8.41 12.03 -15.70
N ARG A 179 8.69 12.88 -16.69
CA ARG A 179 7.97 12.97 -17.95
C ARG A 179 8.72 12.31 -19.10
N ASN A 180 7.99 11.93 -20.14
CA ASN A 180 8.54 11.48 -21.42
C ASN A 180 9.58 10.37 -21.22
N ARG A 181 9.32 9.49 -20.25
CA ARG A 181 10.22 8.40 -19.89
C ARG A 181 10.36 7.49 -21.12
N LYS A 182 11.56 6.97 -21.32
CA LYS A 182 11.84 5.97 -22.35
C LYS A 182 12.33 4.70 -21.70
N HIS A 183 11.93 3.56 -22.23
CA HIS A 183 12.44 2.28 -21.79
C HIS A 183 13.95 2.21 -22.10
N PRO A 184 14.79 1.77 -21.15
CA PRO A 184 16.24 1.93 -21.25
C PRO A 184 16.88 1.05 -22.34
N VAL A 185 16.22 -0.01 -22.78
CA VAL A 185 16.79 -0.99 -23.72
C VAL A 185 16.44 -0.68 -25.18
N ASP A 186 15.17 -0.36 -25.46
CA ASP A 186 14.62 -0.19 -26.82
C ASP A 186 14.23 1.27 -27.12
N GLY A 187 14.34 2.18 -26.14
CA GLY A 187 14.06 3.60 -26.30
C GLY A 187 12.58 3.93 -26.49
N THR A 188 11.68 2.95 -26.34
CA THR A 188 10.24 3.14 -26.54
C THR A 188 9.66 4.06 -25.46
N PRO A 189 8.71 4.96 -25.79
CA PRO A 189 8.06 5.78 -24.78
C PRO A 189 7.31 4.92 -23.76
N ILE A 190 7.58 5.16 -22.48
CA ILE A 190 6.87 4.53 -21.36
C ILE A 190 6.12 5.60 -20.57
N ASN A 191 5.12 5.14 -19.81
CA ASN A 191 4.28 6.01 -18.98
C ASN A 191 5.12 6.92 -18.06
N ASP A 192 4.65 8.15 -17.93
CA ASP A 192 5.12 9.10 -16.93
C ASP A 192 5.03 8.48 -15.53
N ARG A 193 5.90 8.95 -14.65
CA ARG A 193 5.95 8.50 -13.25
C ARG A 193 5.85 9.69 -12.32
N LEU A 194 4.84 9.71 -11.47
CA LEU A 194 4.74 10.65 -10.36
C LEU A 194 5.04 9.90 -9.06
N VAL A 195 6.12 10.31 -8.38
CA VAL A 195 6.49 9.81 -7.05
C VAL A 195 6.04 10.83 -6.02
N VAL A 196 5.25 10.40 -5.03
CA VAL A 196 4.83 11.22 -3.90
C VAL A 196 5.29 10.54 -2.62
N LEU A 197 5.92 11.33 -1.74
CA LEU A 197 6.35 10.87 -0.42
C LEU A 197 5.27 11.19 0.60
N ILE A 198 4.70 10.15 1.21
CA ILE A 198 3.67 10.29 2.25
C ILE A 198 4.31 10.20 3.62
N ARG A 199 4.08 11.21 4.46
CA ARG A 199 4.61 11.29 5.82
C ARG A 199 3.55 10.90 6.83
N GLN A 200 3.88 9.92 7.66
CA GLN A 200 3.08 9.48 8.81
C GLN A 200 3.83 9.54 10.14
N SER A 201 5.08 10.01 10.15
CA SER A 201 5.89 10.10 11.35
C SER A 201 6.68 11.41 11.39
N LYS A 202 7.24 11.73 12.56
CA LYS A 202 8.13 12.89 12.71
C LYS A 202 9.40 12.73 11.87
N ASP A 203 9.86 11.51 11.66
CA ASP A 203 11.02 11.23 10.81
C ASP A 203 10.64 11.39 9.33
N THR A 204 11.36 12.28 8.64
CA THR A 204 11.19 12.51 7.20
C THR A 204 11.76 11.37 6.37
N ASP A 205 12.69 10.59 6.91
CA ASP A 205 13.29 9.46 6.19
C ASP A 205 12.38 8.25 6.16
N ALA A 206 11.46 8.15 7.12
CA ALA A 206 10.36 7.21 7.15
C ALA A 206 9.18 7.56 6.21
N CYS A 207 9.33 8.52 5.30
CA CYS A 207 8.28 8.82 4.31
C CYS A 207 8.09 7.67 3.31
N ILE A 208 6.84 7.27 3.10
CA ILE A 208 6.45 6.15 2.26
C ILE A 208 6.41 6.60 0.79
N PRO A 209 7.18 5.97 -0.12
CA PRO A 209 7.15 6.30 -1.54
C PRO A 209 5.96 5.66 -2.24
N VAL A 210 5.08 6.49 -2.78
CA VAL A 210 3.92 6.10 -3.58
C VAL A 210 4.11 6.56 -5.02
N ARG A 211 3.87 5.67 -5.98
CA ARG A 211 4.09 5.90 -7.41
C ARG A 211 2.79 5.78 -8.20
N TRP A 212 2.47 6.80 -8.99
CA TRP A 212 1.47 6.73 -10.05
C TRP A 212 2.17 6.57 -11.40
N TYR A 213 1.56 5.78 -12.27
CA TYR A 213 1.98 5.63 -13.66
C TYR A 213 0.80 5.96 -14.57
N GLY A 214 1.03 6.76 -15.61
CA GLY A 214 0.01 7.15 -16.56
C GLY A 214 0.58 7.91 -17.76
N ARG A 215 -0.25 8.15 -18.78
CA ARG A 215 0.18 8.88 -19.99
C ARG A 215 0.39 10.38 -19.77
N ASN A 216 -0.37 10.96 -18.85
CA ASN A 216 -0.25 12.38 -18.49
C ASN A 216 -0.55 12.54 -17.00
N LEU A 217 0.50 12.72 -16.20
CA LEU A 217 0.38 12.92 -14.75
C LEU A 217 0.55 14.39 -14.33
N GLN A 218 0.70 15.31 -15.28
CA GLN A 218 0.88 16.73 -14.97
C GLN A 218 -0.29 17.32 -14.18
N PRO A 219 -1.57 17.12 -14.58
CA PRO A 219 -2.68 17.74 -13.87
C PRO A 219 -2.78 17.24 -12.42
N LEU A 220 -2.46 15.96 -12.19
CA LEU A 220 -2.39 15.40 -10.85
C LEU A 220 -1.24 16.02 -10.06
N SER A 221 -0.04 16.05 -10.65
CA SER A 221 1.14 16.63 -10.02
C SER A 221 0.86 18.05 -9.57
N GLU A 222 0.28 18.91 -10.42
CA GLU A 222 -0.02 20.31 -10.10
C GLU A 222 -0.97 20.46 -8.91
N LYS A 223 -2.01 19.62 -8.81
CA LYS A 223 -2.97 19.64 -7.69
C LYS A 223 -2.38 19.23 -6.35
N LEU A 224 -1.38 18.35 -6.34
CA LEU A 224 -0.81 17.82 -5.11
C LEU A 224 0.18 18.82 -4.48
N ALA A 225 -0.16 19.41 -3.35
CA ALA A 225 0.72 20.33 -2.63
C ALA A 225 1.40 19.65 -1.44
N ARG A 226 2.59 20.12 -1.06
CA ARG A 226 3.22 19.73 0.21
C ARG A 226 2.30 20.12 1.37
N GLY A 227 2.20 19.25 2.38
CA GLY A 227 1.30 19.42 3.51
C GLY A 227 -0.15 19.02 3.24
N MET A 228 -0.51 18.70 1.99
CA MET A 228 -1.86 18.24 1.68
C MET A 228 -2.11 16.86 2.32
N PRO A 229 -3.17 16.69 3.13
CA PRO A 229 -3.62 15.39 3.62
C PRO A 229 -4.35 14.61 2.52
N ILE A 230 -3.88 13.41 2.22
CA ILE A 230 -4.49 12.54 1.21
C ILE A 230 -4.61 11.10 1.72
N ILE A 231 -5.51 10.34 1.10
CA ILE A 231 -5.61 8.88 1.20
C ILE A 231 -5.29 8.28 -0.17
N VAL A 232 -4.55 7.18 -0.15
CA VAL A 232 -4.16 6.44 -1.35
C VAL A 232 -4.49 4.97 -1.19
N ASN A 233 -5.08 4.39 -2.24
CA ASN A 233 -5.17 2.96 -2.43
C ASN A 233 -4.12 2.50 -3.45
N GLY A 234 -3.36 1.47 -3.12
CA GLY A 234 -2.32 0.94 -3.99
C GLY A 234 -1.98 -0.52 -3.74
N GLU A 235 -0.97 -1.00 -4.45
CA GLU A 235 -0.38 -2.33 -4.30
C GLU A 235 1.09 -2.20 -3.90
N PHE A 236 1.56 -3.08 -3.02
CA PHE A 236 2.99 -3.21 -2.77
C PHE A 236 3.65 -3.97 -3.91
N ARG A 237 4.65 -3.38 -4.56
CA ARG A 237 5.30 -3.93 -5.74
C ARG A 237 6.82 -3.75 -5.69
N MET A 238 7.50 -4.56 -6.50
CA MET A 238 8.94 -4.49 -6.70
C MET A 238 9.24 -3.85 -8.05
N ASP A 239 10.07 -2.80 -8.05
CA ASP A 239 10.68 -2.26 -9.27
C ASP A 239 12.02 -2.97 -9.44
N VAL A 240 12.10 -3.81 -10.47
CA VAL A 240 13.26 -4.67 -10.73
C VAL A 240 14.03 -4.10 -11.92
N LYS A 241 15.30 -3.76 -11.69
CA LYS A 241 16.20 -3.21 -12.71
C LYS A 241 17.41 -4.14 -12.84
N ALA A 242 17.70 -4.60 -14.05
CA ALA A 242 18.93 -5.35 -14.31
C ALA A 242 20.15 -4.45 -14.08
N ILE A 243 21.12 -4.94 -13.30
CA ILE A 243 22.39 -4.25 -12.99
C ILE A 243 23.52 -4.80 -13.87
N SER A 244 23.42 -6.07 -14.26
CA SER A 244 24.44 -6.76 -15.07
C SER A 244 23.85 -7.44 -16.29
N LEU A 245 24.73 -7.82 -17.22
CA LEU A 245 24.37 -8.72 -18.32
C LEU A 245 23.96 -10.09 -17.74
N PRO A 246 23.04 -10.80 -18.40
CA PRO A 246 22.69 -12.16 -18.01
C PRO A 246 23.95 -13.03 -17.94
N ASP A 247 24.10 -13.77 -16.86
CA ASP A 247 25.18 -14.73 -16.70
C ASP A 247 25.13 -15.77 -17.83
N GLY A 248 26.29 -16.13 -18.39
CA GLY A 248 26.40 -17.00 -19.55
C GLY A 248 26.03 -18.45 -19.26
N GLU A 249 26.12 -18.89 -18.00
CA GLU A 249 25.77 -20.26 -17.59
C GLU A 249 24.31 -20.37 -17.15
N THR A 250 23.81 -19.42 -16.36
CA THR A 250 22.44 -19.48 -15.83
C THR A 250 21.41 -18.71 -16.67
N GLY A 251 21.84 -17.82 -17.55
CA GLY A 251 20.96 -16.91 -18.30
C GLY A 251 20.25 -15.87 -17.43
N ILE A 252 20.64 -15.73 -16.16
CA ILE A 252 19.99 -14.86 -15.18
C ILE A 252 20.83 -13.60 -14.98
N ALA A 253 20.20 -12.43 -15.01
CA ALA A 253 20.85 -11.15 -14.71
C ALA A 253 20.78 -10.82 -13.22
N GLU A 254 21.82 -10.19 -12.67
CA GLU A 254 21.74 -9.58 -11.34
C GLU A 254 20.80 -8.37 -11.38
N VAL A 255 19.93 -8.24 -10.39
CA VAL A 255 18.88 -7.21 -10.38
C VAL A 255 18.85 -6.41 -9.10
N SER A 256 18.66 -5.10 -9.25
CA SER A 256 18.31 -4.17 -8.18
C SER A 256 16.81 -4.25 -7.96
N LYS A 257 16.41 -4.43 -6.70
CA LYS A 257 15.01 -4.59 -6.29
C LYS A 257 14.62 -3.41 -5.41
N ILE A 258 13.73 -2.56 -5.89
CA ILE A 258 13.30 -1.36 -5.16
C ILE A 258 11.82 -1.50 -4.82
N PRO A 259 11.46 -1.83 -3.57
CA PRO A 259 10.06 -1.94 -3.17
C PRO A 259 9.38 -0.56 -3.11
N PHE A 260 8.13 -0.49 -3.56
CA PHE A 260 7.34 0.73 -3.58
C PHE A 260 5.83 0.46 -3.51
N ILE A 261 5.03 1.50 -3.24
CA ILE A 261 3.58 1.43 -3.37
C ILE A 261 3.15 1.94 -4.74
N GLN A 262 2.55 1.09 -5.57
CA GLN A 262 1.92 1.52 -6.81
C GLN A 262 0.48 1.93 -6.55
N ALA A 263 0.16 3.20 -6.73
CA ALA A 263 -1.21 3.68 -6.61
C ALA A 263 -2.08 3.11 -7.75
N LYS A 264 -3.31 2.74 -7.41
CA LYS A 264 -4.32 2.25 -8.37
C LYS A 264 -5.32 3.33 -8.75
N ASP A 265 -5.67 4.16 -7.79
CA ASP A 265 -6.67 5.20 -7.93
C ASP A 265 -6.04 6.58 -7.78
N MET A 266 -6.81 7.60 -8.16
CA MET A 266 -6.47 8.99 -7.83
C MET A 266 -6.50 9.17 -6.31
N PRO A 267 -5.60 9.98 -5.73
CA PRO A 267 -5.61 10.23 -4.30
C PRO A 267 -6.92 10.93 -3.91
N GLY A 268 -7.56 10.42 -2.86
CA GLY A 268 -8.70 11.09 -2.24
C GLY A 268 -8.19 12.14 -1.25
N PRO A 269 -8.77 13.35 -1.21
CA PRO A 269 -8.36 14.31 -0.22
C PRO A 269 -8.97 13.91 1.14
N VAL A 270 -8.26 14.22 2.24
CA VAL A 270 -8.67 13.79 3.58
C VAL A 270 -8.81 15.00 4.48
N LEU A 271 -9.95 15.12 5.16
CA LEU A 271 -10.07 16.11 6.23
C LEU A 271 -9.21 15.68 7.43
N PRO A 272 -8.37 16.56 7.99
CA PRO A 272 -7.75 16.33 9.30
C PRO A 272 -8.84 16.09 10.37
N ASP A 273 -8.59 15.26 11.38
CA ASP A 273 -9.60 14.80 12.36
C ASP A 273 -10.79 14.05 11.74
N SER A 274 -10.53 13.29 10.67
CA SER A 274 -11.51 12.37 10.07
C SER A 274 -11.26 10.92 10.48
N GLY A 275 -12.14 10.03 10.02
CA GLY A 275 -11.93 8.59 10.09
C GLY A 275 -10.63 8.10 9.42
N HIS A 276 -9.88 8.92 8.67
CA HIS A 276 -8.61 8.52 8.05
C HIS A 276 -7.36 9.12 8.73
N ILE A 277 -7.49 10.31 9.33
CA ILE A 277 -6.46 10.96 10.14
C ILE A 277 -7.12 11.36 11.45
N LYS A 278 -7.04 10.48 12.44
CA LYS A 278 -7.68 10.62 13.76
C LYS A 278 -6.94 11.60 14.68
N ILE A 279 -5.65 11.80 14.45
CA ILE A 279 -4.80 12.70 15.23
C ILE A 279 -3.92 13.45 14.25
N VAL A 280 -4.00 14.78 14.27
CA VAL A 280 -3.11 15.65 13.51
C VAL A 280 -1.82 15.87 14.32
N PRO A 281 -0.66 15.36 13.88
CA PRO A 281 0.57 15.51 14.65
C PRO A 281 1.08 16.94 14.64
N SER A 282 1.72 17.39 15.73
CA SER A 282 2.25 18.75 15.84
C SER A 282 3.29 19.11 14.77
N TRP A 283 4.09 18.12 14.32
CA TRP A 283 5.06 18.31 13.24
C TRP A 283 4.40 18.61 11.89
N ALA A 284 3.12 18.29 11.69
CA ALA A 284 2.42 18.59 10.43
C ALA A 284 2.37 20.10 10.17
N ALA A 285 2.38 20.94 11.21
CA ALA A 285 2.46 22.39 11.10
C ALA A 285 3.67 22.88 10.30
N GLU A 286 4.78 22.13 10.29
CA GLU A 286 5.98 22.46 9.54
C GLU A 286 5.79 22.34 8.03
N LEU A 287 4.89 21.47 7.57
CA LEU A 287 4.65 21.22 6.15
C LEU A 287 3.94 22.40 5.46
N PHE A 288 3.25 23.22 6.23
CA PHE A 288 2.50 24.38 5.73
C PHE A 288 3.35 25.66 5.70
N LYS A 289 4.52 25.69 6.35
CA LYS A 289 5.38 26.89 6.46
C LYS A 289 6.26 27.17 5.22
N GLY A 290 5.97 26.55 4.08
CA GLY A 290 6.84 26.55 2.90
C GLY A 290 6.40 27.47 1.76
N HIS A 291 6.48 28.80 1.98
CA HIS A 291 6.82 29.91 1.06
C HIS A 291 6.22 31.24 1.57
N GLY A 292 6.65 31.67 2.76
CA GLY A 292 6.24 32.95 3.32
C GLY A 292 6.63 33.02 4.79
N THR A 293 7.53 33.94 5.14
CA THR A 293 7.86 34.28 6.52
C THR A 293 6.63 34.80 7.25
N GLN A 294 5.95 33.95 8.01
CA GLN A 294 5.19 34.35 9.20
C GLN A 294 4.85 33.10 10.04
N ALA A 295 5.02 33.21 11.36
CA ALA A 295 4.62 32.18 12.29
C ALA A 295 3.08 32.08 12.30
N PRO A 296 2.46 30.92 12.01
CA PRO A 296 1.02 30.80 12.05
C PRO A 296 0.55 30.63 13.50
N GLN A 297 -0.40 31.47 13.89
CA GLN A 297 -1.25 31.24 15.05
C GLN A 297 -2.19 30.04 14.78
N PRO A 298 -2.57 29.27 15.81
CA PRO A 298 -3.27 27.98 15.65
C PRO A 298 -4.61 28.02 14.90
N LYS A 299 -5.27 29.20 14.82
CA LYS A 299 -6.62 29.33 14.24
C LYS A 299 -6.63 29.74 12.76
N GLN A 300 -5.53 30.24 12.21
CA GLN A 300 -5.45 30.64 10.79
C GLN A 300 -5.14 29.47 9.84
N GLY A 301 -4.50 28.42 10.35
CA GLY A 301 -4.12 27.25 9.54
C GLY A 301 -5.33 26.47 8.98
N ASP A 302 -6.48 26.46 9.65
CA ASP A 302 -7.66 25.72 9.18
C ASP A 302 -8.36 26.40 8.00
N ALA A 303 -8.32 27.73 7.95
CA ALA A 303 -8.83 28.50 6.82
C ALA A 303 -7.92 28.35 5.59
N GLU A 304 -6.60 28.40 5.78
CA GLU A 304 -5.63 28.14 4.70
C GLU A 304 -5.69 26.69 4.19
N ARG A 305 -5.88 25.71 5.09
CA ARG A 305 -6.11 24.29 4.73
C ARG A 305 -7.36 24.12 3.87
N SER A 306 -8.46 24.74 4.29
CA SER A 306 -9.74 24.69 3.57
C SER A 306 -9.66 25.42 2.22
N ALA A 307 -8.91 26.52 2.15
CA ALA A 307 -8.70 27.28 0.92
C ALA A 307 -7.82 26.55 -0.11
N MET A 308 -6.70 25.94 0.33
CA MET A 308 -5.88 25.09 -0.54
C MET A 308 -6.70 23.92 -1.10
N PHE A 309 -7.56 23.32 -0.27
CA PHE A 309 -8.46 22.23 -0.67
C PHE A 309 -9.49 22.67 -1.72
N ALA A 310 -10.21 23.76 -1.46
CA ALA A 310 -11.23 24.29 -2.37
C ALA A 310 -10.63 24.67 -3.74
N SER A 311 -9.42 25.24 -3.73
CA SER A 311 -8.71 25.61 -4.96
C SER A 311 -8.25 24.42 -5.81
N ALA A 312 -7.96 23.27 -5.19
CA ALA A 312 -7.40 22.10 -5.88
C ALA A 312 -8.49 21.16 -6.45
N PHE A 313 -9.67 21.09 -5.81
CA PHE A 313 -10.67 20.07 -6.12
C PHE A 313 -12.08 20.58 -6.44
N GLY A 314 -12.39 21.86 -6.24
CA GLY A 314 -13.74 22.38 -6.51
C GLY A 314 -14.79 21.82 -5.55
N SER A 315 -15.85 22.59 -5.30
CA SER A 315 -16.90 22.32 -4.32
C SER A 315 -17.92 21.24 -4.73
N ASP A 316 -17.50 20.13 -5.35
CA ASP A 316 -18.44 19.11 -5.87
C ASP A 316 -18.34 17.74 -5.17
N SER A 317 -17.72 17.68 -3.99
CA SER A 317 -17.66 16.41 -3.21
C SER A 317 -17.97 16.57 -1.72
N ALA A 318 -18.70 17.62 -1.35
CA ALA A 318 -19.37 17.65 -0.05
C ALA A 318 -20.67 16.84 -0.14
N SER A 319 -20.60 15.53 0.08
CA SER A 319 -21.79 14.77 0.47
C SER A 319 -22.28 15.32 1.80
N THR A 320 -23.39 16.06 1.77
CA THR A 320 -24.06 16.61 2.95
C THR A 320 -24.33 15.48 3.96
N PRO A 321 -23.81 15.54 5.20
CA PRO A 321 -24.21 14.60 6.22
C PRO A 321 -25.69 14.85 6.57
N ALA A 322 -26.51 13.81 6.43
CA ALA A 322 -27.91 13.84 6.84
C ALA A 322 -28.00 14.20 8.34
N THR A 323 -28.67 15.30 8.63
CA THR A 323 -29.02 15.69 10.00
C THR A 323 -30.10 14.73 10.50
N PRO A 324 -29.98 14.13 11.71
CA PRO A 324 -31.08 13.36 12.29
C PRO A 324 -32.20 14.34 12.64
N GLY A 325 -33.30 14.26 11.89
CA GLY A 325 -34.51 15.04 12.14
C GLY A 325 -35.16 14.59 13.45
N GLU A 326 -35.41 15.59 14.29
CA GLU A 326 -36.10 15.51 15.57
C GLU A 326 -37.48 14.87 15.43
N GLN A 327 -37.82 14.02 16.41
CA GLN A 327 -39.22 13.81 16.77
C GLN A 327 -39.80 15.15 17.22
N GLN A 328 -40.79 15.65 16.50
CA GLN A 328 -41.79 16.53 17.07
C GLN A 328 -43.18 16.03 16.68
N ASP A 329 -44.00 15.91 17.72
CA ASP A 329 -45.41 15.57 17.73
C ASP A 329 -46.26 16.49 16.84
N ALA A 330 -47.15 15.89 16.04
CA ALA A 330 -48.55 16.25 15.86
C ALA A 330 -49.23 15.24 14.92
#